data_AF-A0A1C5FYU9-F1
#
_entry.id   AF-A0A1C5FYU9-F1
#
_cell.length_a   1.000
_cell.length_b   1.000
_cell.length_c   1.000
_cell.angle_alpha   90.00
_cell.angle_beta   90.00
_cell.angle_gamma   90.00
#
_symmetry.space_group_name_H-M   'P 1'
#
loop_
_entity.id
_entity.type
_entity.pdbx_description
1 polymer ?
#
loop_
_entity_poly.entity_id
_entity_poly.type
_entity_poly.pdbx_seq_one_letter_code
_entity_poly.pdbx_strand_id
1 'polypeptide(L)'
;MNPSVKRAVLAIPDQAWQQITYPTAVPDPDTGDLISDAEVAEIPAYTAFASRRKAERVTARLIVRRVRDLAKPATVGEQGELFPVWRHHP
;
A
#
# COMPACT_ATOMS: atom_id res chain seq x y z
N MET A 1 0.97 12.32 1.58
CA MET A 1 0.67 11.28 2.60
C MET A 1 0.87 11.84 4.01
N ASN A 2 -0.05 11.55 4.95
CA ASN A 2 0.07 11.96 6.36
C ASN A 2 1.28 11.27 7.05
N PRO A 3 2.13 11.98 7.84
CA PRO A 3 3.32 11.39 8.46
C PRO A 3 3.06 10.22 9.43
N SER A 4 1.93 10.24 10.15
CA SER A 4 1.54 9.16 11.06
C SER A 4 1.17 7.91 10.27
N VAL A 5 0.40 8.07 9.20
CA VAL A 5 0.05 6.97 8.27
C VAL A 5 1.32 6.41 7.63
N LYS A 6 2.21 7.27 7.14
CA LYS A 6 3.50 6.84 6.56
C LYS A 6 4.30 5.97 7.52
N ARG A 7 4.41 6.39 8.79
CA ARG A 7 5.11 5.61 9.82
C ARG A 7 4.43 4.27 10.08
N ALA A 8 3.11 4.25 10.14
CA ALA A 8 2.36 3.01 10.33
C ALA A 8 2.59 2.02 9.19
N VAL A 9 2.54 2.49 7.93
CA VAL A 9 2.83 1.67 6.73
C VAL A 9 4.26 1.11 6.77
N LEU A 10 5.26 1.94 7.09
CA LEU A 10 6.66 1.50 7.17
C LEU A 10 6.95 0.52 8.30
N ALA A 11 6.05 0.38 9.28
CA ALA A 11 6.19 -0.56 10.39
C ALA A 11 5.55 -1.93 10.09
N ILE A 12 4.85 -2.08 8.96
CA ILE A 12 4.24 -3.35 8.57
C ILE A 12 5.37 -4.31 8.13
N PRO A 13 5.51 -5.47 8.78
CA PRO A 13 6.56 -6.41 8.41
C PRO A 13 6.21 -7.11 7.08
N ASP A 14 7.21 -7.51 6.31
CA ASP A 14 7.00 -8.03 4.95
C ASP A 14 6.07 -9.26 4.91
N GLN A 15 6.13 -10.12 5.93
CA GLN A 15 5.28 -11.31 6.04
C GLN A 15 3.81 -11.01 6.39
N ALA A 16 3.46 -9.76 6.75
CA ALA A 16 2.08 -9.38 7.05
C ALA A 16 1.29 -8.95 5.81
N TRP A 17 1.94 -8.84 4.65
CA TRP A 17 1.28 -8.55 3.39
C TRP A 17 0.65 -9.80 2.81
N GLN A 18 -0.64 -9.70 2.50
CA GLN A 18 -1.42 -10.77 1.90
C GLN A 18 -1.81 -10.39 0.47
N GLN A 19 -1.48 -11.26 -0.48
CA GLN A 19 -1.87 -11.07 -1.87
C GLN A 19 -3.39 -11.19 -2.03
N ILE A 20 -3.94 -10.28 -2.84
CA ILE A 20 -5.33 -10.28 -3.28
C ILE A 20 -5.39 -10.12 -4.79
N THR A 21 -6.42 -10.71 -5.40
CA THR A 21 -6.68 -10.59 -6.83
C THR A 21 -8.11 -10.09 -7.02
N TYR A 22 -8.26 -9.10 -7.90
CA TYR A 22 -9.56 -8.57 -8.29
C TYR A 22 -10.14 -9.42 -9.44
N PRO A 23 -11.40 -9.88 -9.33
CA PRO A 23 -12.05 -10.62 -10.43
C PRO A 23 -12.14 -9.81 -11.73
N THR A 24 -12.32 -8.49 -11.60
CA THR A 24 -12.30 -7.54 -12.71
C THR A 24 -11.21 -6.53 -12.42
N ALA A 25 -10.29 -6.32 -13.37
CA ALA A 25 -9.24 -5.33 -13.21
C ALA A 25 -9.83 -3.93 -13.01
N VAL A 26 -9.27 -3.19 -12.06
CA VAL A 26 -9.73 -1.83 -11.70
C VAL A 26 -8.69 -0.80 -12.12
N PRO A 27 -9.09 0.43 -12.51
CA PRO A 27 -8.14 1.47 -12.83
C PRO A 27 -7.37 1.91 -11.57
N ASP A 28 -6.05 1.98 -11.70
CA ASP A 28 -5.15 2.55 -10.72
C ASP A 28 -5.33 4.09 -10.70
N PRO A 29 -5.66 4.69 -9.54
CA PRO A 29 -5.86 6.14 -9.46
C PRO A 29 -4.58 6.95 -9.73
N ASP A 30 -3.39 6.36 -9.58
CA ASP A 30 -2.12 7.07 -9.73
C ASP A 30 -1.59 7.02 -11.17
N THR A 31 -1.78 5.89 -11.89
CA THR A 31 -1.26 5.73 -13.27
C THR A 31 -2.34 5.65 -14.35
N GLY A 32 -3.59 5.34 -13.98
CA GLY A 32 -4.68 5.07 -14.92
C GLY A 32 -4.64 3.67 -15.54
N ASP A 33 -3.62 2.86 -15.23
CA ASP A 33 -3.50 1.49 -15.73
C ASP A 33 -4.48 0.55 -15.02
N LEU A 34 -4.80 -0.58 -15.65
CA LEU A 34 -5.63 -1.61 -15.02
C LEU A 34 -4.79 -2.49 -14.09
N ILE A 35 -5.21 -2.59 -12.83
CA ILE A 35 -4.61 -3.47 -11.82
C ILE A 35 -5.54 -4.66 -11.54
N SER A 36 -5.00 -5.87 -11.66
CA SER A 36 -5.66 -7.13 -11.27
C SER A 36 -5.17 -7.67 -9.94
N ASP A 37 -3.94 -7.34 -9.55
CA ASP A 37 -3.27 -7.91 -8.39
C ASP A 37 -2.76 -6.82 -7.45
N ALA A 38 -2.90 -7.06 -6.16
CA ALA A 38 -2.45 -6.17 -5.11
C ALA A 38 -2.10 -6.97 -3.85
N GLU A 39 -1.49 -6.30 -2.87
CA GLU A 39 -1.32 -6.83 -1.54
C GLU A 39 -1.98 -5.92 -0.52
N VAL A 40 -2.52 -6.53 0.54
CA VAL A 40 -3.11 -5.81 1.66
C VAL A 40 -2.46 -6.22 2.96
N ALA A 41 -2.35 -5.28 3.88
CA ALA A 41 -1.93 -5.54 5.25
C ALA A 41 -2.85 -4.79 6.21
N GLU A 42 -3.00 -5.35 7.41
CA GLU A 42 -3.87 -4.80 8.44
C GLU A 42 -3.07 -4.37 9.66
N ILE A 43 -3.41 -3.19 10.21
CA ILE A 43 -2.96 -2.74 11.52
C ILE A 43 -4.19 -2.74 12.43
N PRO A 44 -4.28 -3.66 13.41
CA PRO A 44 -5.51 -3.90 14.18
C PRO A 44 -6.03 -2.67 14.95
N ALA A 45 -5.12 -1.83 15.44
CA ALA A 45 -5.46 -0.63 16.21
C ALA A 45 -4.62 0.56 15.75
N TYR A 46 -5.22 1.46 15.00
CA TYR A 46 -4.66 2.74 14.59
C TYR A 46 -5.55 3.88 15.08
N THR A 47 -4.97 4.86 15.77
CA THR A 47 -5.70 6.04 16.23
C THR A 47 -5.51 7.21 15.27
N ALA A 48 -6.55 7.53 14.51
CA ALA A 48 -6.64 8.75 13.72
C ALA A 48 -6.92 9.98 14.61
N PHE A 49 -6.59 11.16 14.10
CA PHE A 49 -6.79 12.45 14.78
C PHE A 49 -6.15 12.53 16.17
N ALA A 50 -5.03 11.82 16.39
CA ALA A 50 -4.36 11.74 17.69
C ALA A 50 -3.94 13.10 18.30
N SER A 51 -3.76 14.14 17.48
CA SER A 51 -3.48 15.51 17.94
C SER A 51 -4.71 16.26 18.47
N ARG A 52 -5.92 15.76 18.21
CA ARG A 52 -7.17 16.34 18.73
C ARG A 52 -7.46 15.88 20.17
N ARG A 53 -8.50 16.47 20.76
CA ARG A 53 -9.01 16.10 22.09
C ARG A 53 -9.38 14.61 22.12
N LYS A 54 -9.25 13.96 23.29
CA LYS A 54 -9.48 12.51 23.42
C LYS A 54 -10.82 12.04 22.85
N ALA A 55 -11.89 12.83 23.05
CA ALA A 55 -13.23 12.53 22.54
C ALA A 55 -13.37 12.60 21.01
N GLU A 56 -12.43 13.24 20.30
CA GLU A 56 -12.42 13.38 18.84
C GLU A 56 -11.47 12.36 18.16
N ARG A 57 -10.78 11.53 18.95
CA ARG A 57 -9.87 10.50 18.43
C ARG A 57 -10.66 9.28 18.03
N VAL A 58 -10.30 8.70 16.88
CA VAL A 58 -10.95 7.50 16.36
C VAL A 58 -9.91 6.39 16.30
N THR A 59 -10.14 5.31 17.04
CA THR A 59 -9.33 4.10 16.96
C THR A 59 -10.07 3.07 16.13
N ALA A 60 -9.43 2.60 15.06
CA ALA A 60 -9.98 1.60 14.16
C ALA A 60 -8.87 0.74 13.58
N ARG A 61 -9.27 -0.31 12.86
CA ARG A 61 -8.35 -1.09 12.03
C ARG A 61 -7.96 -0.27 10.80
N LEU A 62 -6.67 -0.11 10.55
CA LEU A 62 -6.15 0.50 9.33
C LEU A 62 -5.82 -0.60 8.33
N ILE A 63 -6.44 -0.55 7.17
CA ILE A 63 -6.15 -1.44 6.03
C ILE A 63 -5.27 -0.66 5.06
N VAL A 64 -4.13 -1.22 4.69
CA VAL A 64 -3.21 -0.63 3.73
C VAL A 64 -3.18 -1.52 2.51
N ARG A 65 -3.37 -0.92 1.32
CA ARG A 65 -3.22 -1.61 0.04
C ARG A 65 -1.96 -1.12 -0.67
N ARG A 66 -1.17 -2.05 -1.19
CA ARG A 66 -0.07 -1.76 -2.10
C ARG A 66 -0.21 -2.52 -3.42
N VAL A 67 0.27 -1.91 -4.50
CA VAL A 67 0.33 -2.50 -5.84
C VAL A 67 1.79 -2.54 -6.26
N ARG A 68 2.20 -3.64 -6.88
CA ARG A 68 3.56 -3.76 -7.42
C ARG A 68 3.68 -2.82 -8.60
N ASP A 69 4.70 -1.97 -8.57
CA ASP A 69 5.04 -1.19 -9.74
C ASP A 69 5.76 -2.10 -10.73
N LEU A 70 5.06 -2.50 -11.79
CA LEU A 70 5.67 -3.35 -12.80
C LEU A 70 6.70 -2.52 -13.57
N ALA A 71 7.96 -2.64 -13.19
CA ALA A 71 9.05 -2.12 -13.99
C ALA A 71 8.95 -2.70 -15.42
N LYS A 72 9.30 -1.88 -16.43
CA LYS A 72 9.40 -2.39 -17.79
C LYS A 72 10.32 -3.61 -17.79
N PRO A 73 9.93 -4.72 -18.45
CA PRO A 73 10.79 -5.89 -18.53
C PRO A 73 12.13 -5.46 -19.15
N ALA A 74 13.24 -5.89 -18.53
CA ALA A 74 14.57 -5.58 -19.01
C ALA A 74 14.72 -6.02 -20.47
N THR A 75 15.09 -5.09 -21.35
CA THR A 75 15.52 -5.45 -22.70
C THR A 75 16.97 -5.96 -22.66
N VAL A 76 17.40 -6.72 -23.67
CA VAL A 76 18.74 -7.33 -23.70
C VAL A 76 19.82 -6.25 -23.54
N GLY A 77 20.57 -6.29 -22.44
CA GLY A 77 21.63 -5.32 -22.11
C GLY A 77 21.24 -4.26 -21.07
N GLU A 78 19.97 -4.20 -20.65
CA GLU A 78 19.52 -3.32 -19.57
C GLU A 78 19.43 -4.07 -18.23
N GLN A 79 19.72 -3.36 -17.15
CA GLN A 79 19.54 -3.88 -15.80
C GLN A 79 18.05 -3.76 -15.45
N GLY A 80 17.38 -4.90 -15.24
CA GLY A 80 16.00 -4.95 -14.78
C GLY A 80 15.83 -4.44 -13.35
N GLU A 81 14.62 -4.55 -12.82
CA GLU A 81 14.30 -4.18 -11.44
C GLU A 81 15.24 -4.88 -10.43
N LEU A 82 15.97 -4.10 -9.63
CA LEU A 82 16.90 -4.62 -8.62
C LEU A 82 16.18 -5.18 -7.39
N PHE A 83 15.02 -4.62 -7.05
CA PHE A 83 14.13 -5.05 -5.97
C PHE A 83 12.72 -4.55 -6.26
N PRO A 84 11.66 -5.28 -5.84
CA PRO A 84 10.28 -4.89 -6.09
C PRO A 84 9.95 -3.50 -5.56
N VAL A 85 9.42 -2.64 -6.42
CA VAL A 85 8.89 -1.33 -6.06
C VAL A 85 7.39 -1.43 -5.81
N TRP A 86 6.91 -0.77 -4.76
CA TRP A 86 5.50 -0.83 -4.35
C TRP A 86 4.90 0.56 -4.19
N ARG A 87 3.73 0.76 -4.79
CA ARG A 87 2.91 1.97 -4.64
C ARG A 87 1.84 1.71 -3.58
N HIS A 88 1.70 2.63 -2.63
CA HIS A 88 0.79 2.51 -1.49
C HIS A 88 -0.36 3.49 -1.65
N HIS A 89 -1.59 2.99 -1.64
CA HIS A 89 -2.78 3.84 -1.72
C HIS A 89 -3.36 4.06 -0.32
N PRO A 90 -3.53 5.32 0.12
CA PRO A 90 -4.12 5.66 1.41
C PRO A 90 -5.65 5.53 1.45
#